data_AF-A0A7W1UKM9-F1
#
_entry.id   AF-A0A7W1UKM9-F1
#
_cell.length_a   1.000
_cell.length_b   1.000
_cell.length_c   1.000
_cell.angle_alpha   90.00
_cell.angle_beta   90.00
_cell.angle_gamma   90.00
#
_symmetry.space_group_name_H-M   'P 1'
#
loop_
_entity.id
_entity.type
_entity.pdbx_description
1 polymer ?
#
loop_
_entity_poly.entity_id
_entity_poly.type
_entity_poly.pdbx_seq_one_letter_code
_entity_poly.pdbx_strand_id
1 'polypeptide(L)'
;MIDLSDPAAPRQVGVYRTPRSRQFPPRDLGVYSAHRAVAGEGLAYVAWNSDGLRVLDLTGNVPREVGFFVPPDHPDPAGALPAKAYVVGVARAAGYVVITDINSGLYVLDAPGGARAPRRRR
;
A
#
# COMPACT_ATOMS: atom_id res chain seq x y z
N MET A 1 13.83 4.21 4.09
CA MET A 1 14.99 3.43 3.62
C MET A 1 16.18 3.84 4.45
N ILE A 2 16.80 2.84 5.09
CA ILE A 2 18.00 3.01 5.90
C ILE A 2 19.09 2.21 5.21
N ASP A 3 20.22 2.85 4.99
CA ASP A 3 21.47 2.23 4.56
C ASP A 3 22.14 1.63 5.80
N LEU A 4 22.39 0.32 5.74
CA LEU A 4 22.96 -0.50 6.81
C LEU A 4 24.29 -1.13 6.39
N SER A 5 24.98 -0.57 5.38
CA SER A 5 26.29 -1.06 4.96
C SER A 5 27.33 -0.98 6.07
N ASP A 6 27.20 0.03 6.95
CA ASP A 6 27.87 0.10 8.24
C ASP A 6 26.83 -0.05 9.37
N PRO A 7 26.77 -1.22 10.03
CA PRO A 7 25.83 -1.46 11.13
C PRO A 7 26.04 -0.55 12.35
N ALA A 8 27.25 0.00 12.53
CA ALA A 8 27.54 0.94 13.62
C ALA A 8 27.08 2.37 13.31
N ALA A 9 26.85 2.68 12.03
CA ALA A 9 26.46 4.00 11.54
C ALA A 9 25.30 3.94 10.53
N PRO A 10 24.10 3.50 10.95
CA PRO A 10 22.93 3.45 10.08
C PRO A 10 22.57 4.84 9.56
N ARG A 11 22.30 4.97 8.25
CA ARG A 11 21.99 6.26 7.62
C ARG A 11 20.62 6.25 6.95
N GLN A 12 19.77 7.22 7.28
CA GLN A 12 18.53 7.40 6.53
C GLN A 12 18.82 7.98 5.15
N VAL A 13 18.37 7.29 4.10
CA VAL A 13 18.64 7.67 2.71
C VAL A 13 17.40 8.10 1.95
N GLY A 14 16.22 7.70 2.41
CA GLY A 14 14.98 8.06 1.76
C GLY A 14 13.75 7.78 2.61
N VAL A 15 12.71 8.57 2.40
CA VAL A 15 11.38 8.40 2.99
C VAL A 15 10.35 8.75 1.94
N TYR A 16 9.29 7.95 1.85
CA TYR A 16 8.13 8.24 1.03
C TYR A 16 6.94 8.57 1.93
N ARG A 17 6.13 9.55 1.51
CA ARG A 17 4.89 9.95 2.16
C ARG A 17 3.90 10.32 1.06
N THR A 18 2.65 9.87 1.17
CA THR A 18 1.60 10.31 0.25
C THR A 18 1.30 11.79 0.49
N PRO A 19 0.71 12.52 -0.49
CA PRO A 19 0.34 13.92 -0.30
C PRO A 19 -0.65 14.13 0.87
N ARG A 20 -1.55 13.17 1.11
CA ARG A 20 -2.55 13.26 2.20
C ARG A 20 -1.93 12.97 3.57
N SER A 21 -0.95 12.07 3.66
CA SER A 21 -0.26 11.80 4.93
C SER A 21 0.65 12.94 5.42
N ARG A 22 0.80 14.02 4.64
CA ARG A 22 1.61 15.20 5.00
C ARG A 22 0.76 16.32 5.59
N GLN A 23 -0.56 16.17 5.60
CA GLN A 23 -1.50 17.19 6.06
C GLN A 23 -2.08 16.78 7.41
N PHE A 24 -2.02 17.70 8.38
CA PHE A 24 -2.65 17.53 9.68
C PHE A 24 -3.36 18.85 10.06
N PRO A 25 -4.66 18.80 10.43
CA PRO A 25 -5.53 17.62 10.43
C PRO A 25 -5.83 17.11 9.00
N PRO A 26 -6.28 15.85 8.84
CA PRO A 26 -6.80 15.37 7.56
C PRO A 26 -8.02 16.20 7.12
N ARG A 27 -8.22 16.34 5.80
CA ARG A 27 -9.32 17.14 5.23
C ARG A 27 -10.68 16.44 5.26
N ASP A 28 -10.69 15.15 5.57
CA ASP A 28 -11.87 14.30 5.66
C ASP A 28 -11.69 13.27 6.77
N LEU A 29 -12.63 12.33 6.87
CA LEU A 29 -12.62 11.26 7.88
C LEU A 29 -11.50 10.22 7.65
N GLY A 30 -10.71 10.34 6.58
CA GLY A 30 -9.72 9.33 6.21
C GLY A 30 -8.53 9.26 7.18
N VAL A 31 -7.97 8.06 7.30
CA VAL A 31 -6.71 7.80 8.01
C VAL A 31 -5.60 7.66 6.98
N TYR A 32 -4.61 8.56 7.02
CA TYR A 32 -3.53 8.64 6.03
C TYR A 32 -2.17 8.22 6.59
N SER A 33 -2.08 6.96 7.02
CA SER A 33 -0.86 6.36 7.56
C SER A 33 -0.56 5.03 6.89
N ALA A 34 0.73 4.71 6.76
CA ALA A 34 1.16 3.39 6.30
C ALA A 34 0.85 2.33 7.37
N HIS A 35 0.49 1.13 6.93
CA HIS A 35 0.13 0.00 7.78
C HIS A 35 1.06 -1.20 7.51
N ARG A 36 0.65 -2.15 6.67
CA ARG A 36 1.51 -3.29 6.27
C ARG A 36 2.23 -3.00 4.97
N ALA A 37 3.42 -3.57 4.82
CA ALA A 37 4.17 -3.56 3.57
C ALA A 37 4.72 -4.95 3.24
N VAL A 38 4.81 -5.27 1.96
CA VAL A 38 5.58 -6.41 1.44
C VAL A 38 6.48 -5.91 0.32
N ALA A 39 7.74 -6.34 0.31
CA ALA A 39 8.72 -5.94 -0.70
C ALA A 39 9.26 -7.17 -1.44
N GLY A 40 9.65 -6.97 -2.71
CA GLY A 40 10.26 -7.99 -3.55
C GLY A 40 10.55 -7.45 -4.95
N GLU A 41 11.61 -7.95 -5.60
CA GLU A 41 11.99 -7.56 -6.97
C GLU A 41 12.11 -6.04 -7.18
N GLY A 42 12.65 -5.33 -6.18
CA GLY A 42 12.82 -3.88 -6.25
C GLY A 42 11.54 -3.06 -6.08
N LEU A 43 10.40 -3.70 -5.79
CA LEU A 43 9.14 -3.02 -5.49
C LEU A 43 8.72 -3.21 -4.02
N ALA A 44 7.99 -2.25 -3.48
CA ALA A 44 7.20 -2.38 -2.25
C ALA A 44 5.72 -2.17 -2.55
N TYR A 45 4.89 -3.00 -1.94
CA TYR A 45 3.44 -2.89 -1.92
C TYR A 45 3.04 -2.55 -0.49
N VAL A 46 2.48 -1.36 -0.29
CA VAL A 46 2.20 -0.79 1.03
C VAL A 46 0.71 -0.53 1.16
N ALA A 47 0.07 -1.17 2.15
CA ALA A 47 -1.26 -0.79 2.61
C ALA A 47 -1.15 0.54 3.36
N TRP A 48 -1.91 1.55 2.92
CA TRP A 48 -1.87 2.91 3.44
C TRP A 48 -3.25 3.41 3.86
N ASN A 49 -4.02 2.58 4.57
CA ASN A 49 -5.34 2.93 5.10
C ASN A 49 -6.23 3.59 4.02
N SER A 50 -6.65 4.85 4.21
CA SER A 50 -7.51 5.59 3.26
C SER A 50 -6.81 6.06 1.99
N ASP A 51 -5.49 5.88 1.92
CA ASP A 51 -4.70 5.99 0.70
C ASP A 51 -4.56 4.67 -0.05
N GLY A 52 -5.20 3.59 0.41
CA GLY A 52 -5.27 2.33 -0.31
C GLY A 52 -3.92 1.62 -0.44
N LEU A 53 -3.75 0.85 -1.51
CA LEU A 53 -2.47 0.26 -1.90
C LEU A 53 -1.57 1.30 -2.57
N ARG A 54 -0.31 1.40 -2.11
CA ARG A 54 0.77 2.13 -2.78
C ARG A 54 1.83 1.16 -3.29
N VAL A 55 2.21 1.31 -4.56
CA VAL A 55 3.29 0.54 -5.20
C VAL A 55 4.49 1.45 -5.38
N LEU A 56 5.59 1.14 -4.69
CA LEU A 56 6.79 1.96 -4.65
C LEU A 56 7.94 1.21 -5.32
N ASP A 57 8.63 1.86 -6.26
CA ASP A 57 9.94 1.46 -6.74
C ASP A 57 11.01 1.79 -5.71
N LEU A 58 11.83 0.80 -5.38
CA LEU A 58 12.92 0.82 -4.41
C LEU A 58 14.31 0.72 -5.05
N THR A 59 14.42 0.75 -6.38
CA THR A 59 15.70 0.58 -7.09
C THR A 59 16.63 1.78 -6.95
N GLY A 60 16.08 2.96 -6.65
CA GLY A 60 16.85 4.20 -6.41
C GLY A 60 17.06 4.52 -4.93
N ASN A 61 17.77 5.62 -4.66
CA ASN A 61 18.06 6.09 -3.29
C ASN A 61 16.82 6.60 -2.54
N VAL A 62 15.75 6.95 -3.24
CA VAL A 62 14.49 7.43 -2.66
C VAL A 62 13.35 6.63 -3.27
N PRO A 63 12.45 6.04 -2.46
CA PRO A 63 11.33 5.31 -3.00
C PRO A 63 10.43 6.21 -3.86
N ARG A 64 10.03 5.72 -5.02
CA ARG A 64 9.12 6.43 -5.95
C ARG A 64 7.82 5.67 -6.11
N GLU A 65 6.69 6.34 -5.97
CA GLU A 65 5.40 5.72 -6.29
C GLU A 65 5.29 5.51 -7.81
N VAL A 66 5.04 4.26 -8.20
CA VAL A 66 4.86 3.83 -9.60
C VAL A 66 3.44 3.34 -9.88
N GLY A 67 2.60 3.25 -8.85
CA GLY A 67 1.19 2.91 -8.98
C GLY A 67 0.47 2.95 -7.64
N PHE A 68 -0.86 3.02 -7.70
CA PHE A 68 -1.71 2.93 -6.52
C PHE A 68 -3.09 2.38 -6.88
N PHE A 69 -3.80 1.90 -5.87
CA PHE A 69 -5.21 1.54 -5.98
C PHE A 69 -5.91 1.88 -4.67
N VAL A 70 -7.00 2.64 -4.75
CA VAL A 70 -7.85 2.95 -3.59
C VAL A 70 -9.19 2.27 -3.81
N PRO A 71 -9.59 1.32 -2.94
CA PRO A 71 -10.95 0.80 -2.93
C PRO A 71 -11.99 1.92 -2.87
N PRO A 72 -13.21 1.72 -3.39
CA PRO A 72 -14.32 2.62 -3.12
C PRO A 72 -14.55 2.78 -1.62
N ASP A 73 -14.97 3.98 -1.21
CA ASP A 73 -15.38 4.21 0.18
C ASP A 73 -16.57 3.30 0.53
N HIS A 74 -16.48 2.61 1.66
CA HIS A 74 -17.55 1.77 2.18
C HIS A 74 -17.80 2.09 3.64
N PRO A 75 -19.07 2.18 4.10
CA PRO A 75 -19.34 2.32 5.53
C PRO A 75 -18.85 1.08 6.28
N ASP A 76 -18.28 1.31 7.46
CA ASP A 76 -18.04 0.24 8.43
C ASP A 76 -19.39 -0.30 8.94
N PRO A 77 -19.67 -1.60 8.83
CA PRO A 77 -20.89 -2.19 9.40
C PRO A 77 -21.07 -1.92 10.89
N ALA A 78 -19.98 -1.78 11.66
CA ALA A 78 -20.03 -1.47 13.08
C ALA A 78 -20.13 0.02 13.38
N GLY A 79 -19.95 0.89 12.38
CA GLY A 79 -19.94 2.35 12.53
C GLY A 79 -18.82 2.89 13.42
N ALA A 80 -17.79 2.08 13.71
CA ALA A 80 -16.67 2.44 14.58
C ALA A 80 -15.49 3.04 13.80
N LEU A 81 -15.38 2.71 12.52
CA LEU A 81 -14.33 3.17 11.63
C LEU A 81 -14.85 4.21 10.62
N PRO A 82 -13.96 5.05 10.06
CA PRO A 82 -14.34 5.98 9.01
C PRO A 82 -15.02 5.30 7.84
N ALA A 83 -16.08 5.91 7.30
CA ALA A 83 -16.71 5.50 6.05
C ALA A 83 -15.84 5.89 4.84
N LYS A 84 -14.65 5.30 4.80
CA LYS A 84 -13.57 5.50 3.84
C LYS A 84 -12.91 4.16 3.52
N ALA A 85 -12.14 4.11 2.45
CA ALA A 85 -11.15 3.04 2.30
C ALA A 85 -10.30 2.94 3.59
N TYR A 86 -10.04 1.71 4.02
CA TYR A 86 -9.30 1.38 5.22
C TYR A 86 -8.46 0.11 4.98
N VAL A 87 -7.52 0.22 4.05
CA VAL A 87 -6.66 -0.89 3.63
C VAL A 87 -5.55 -1.14 4.66
N VAL A 88 -5.57 -2.33 5.26
CA VAL A 88 -4.63 -2.74 6.32
C VAL A 88 -3.78 -3.94 5.95
N GLY A 89 -4.26 -4.80 5.04
CA GLY A 89 -3.56 -5.99 4.58
C GLY A 89 -3.01 -5.82 3.18
N VAL A 90 -1.83 -6.41 2.96
CA VAL A 90 -1.23 -6.55 1.63
C VAL A 90 -0.43 -7.86 1.58
N ALA A 91 -0.57 -8.59 0.49
CA ALA A 91 0.18 -9.80 0.19
C ALA A 91 0.50 -9.86 -1.30
N ARG A 92 1.63 -10.46 -1.65
CA ARG A 92 2.02 -10.73 -3.03
C ARG A 92 1.78 -12.21 -3.33
N ALA A 93 1.17 -12.48 -4.48
CA ALA A 93 1.01 -13.82 -5.04
C ALA A 93 1.57 -13.83 -6.48
N ALA A 94 1.77 -15.01 -7.07
CA ALA A 94 2.26 -15.12 -8.44
C ALA A 94 1.32 -14.38 -9.41
N GLY A 95 1.80 -13.26 -9.96
CA GLY A 95 1.05 -12.39 -10.87
C GLY A 95 -0.01 -11.49 -10.24
N TYR A 96 -0.17 -11.51 -8.90
CA TYR A 96 -1.20 -10.72 -8.21
C TYR A 96 -0.69 -10.02 -6.96
N VAL A 97 -1.36 -8.93 -6.61
CA VAL A 97 -1.31 -8.30 -5.29
C VAL A 97 -2.69 -8.43 -4.68
N VAL A 98 -2.75 -8.92 -3.44
CA VAL A 98 -3.98 -9.02 -2.68
C VAL A 98 -3.94 -7.98 -1.57
N ILE A 99 -5.01 -7.21 -1.43
CA ILE A 99 -5.17 -6.27 -0.31
C ILE A 99 -6.46 -6.57 0.45
N THR A 100 -6.47 -6.23 1.73
CA THR A 100 -7.68 -6.30 2.56
C THR A 100 -8.01 -4.94 3.13
N ASP A 101 -9.23 -4.51 2.83
CA ASP A 101 -9.89 -3.34 3.34
C ASP A 101 -10.84 -3.74 4.47
N ILE A 102 -10.79 -3.06 5.61
CA ILE A 102 -11.63 -3.44 6.76
C ILE A 102 -13.13 -3.30 6.43
N ASN A 103 -13.49 -2.28 5.65
CA ASN A 103 -14.90 -1.94 5.43
C ASN A 103 -15.51 -2.69 4.23
N SER A 104 -14.69 -3.07 3.25
CA SER A 104 -15.17 -3.62 1.97
C SER A 104 -14.59 -4.99 1.59
N GLY A 105 -13.66 -5.54 2.37
CA GLY A 105 -13.16 -6.91 2.19
C GLY A 105 -11.90 -7.02 1.33
N LEU A 106 -11.81 -8.08 0.52
CA LEU A 106 -10.58 -8.47 -0.18
C LEU A 106 -10.60 -8.07 -1.66
N TYR A 107 -9.49 -7.50 -2.13
CA TYR A 107 -9.28 -7.13 -3.54
C TYR A 107 -8.08 -7.90 -4.11
N VAL A 108 -8.25 -8.48 -5.30
CA VAL A 108 -7.19 -9.14 -6.07
C VAL A 108 -6.86 -8.28 -7.28
N LEU A 109 -5.63 -7.78 -7.33
CA LEU A 109 -5.12 -6.85 -8.32
C LEU A 109 -4.04 -7.54 -9.15
N ASP A 110 -3.98 -7.26 -10.46
CA ASP A 110 -2.87 -7.73 -11.31
C ASP A 110 -1.56 -7.06 -10.83
N ALA A 111 -0.50 -7.85 -10.64
CA ALA A 111 0.81 -7.33 -10.28
C ALA A 111 1.56 -6.82 -11.54
N PRO A 112 2.35 -5.74 -11.45
CA PRO A 112 3.24 -5.31 -12.53
C PRO A 112 4.14 -6.45 -13.00
N GLY A 113 4.21 -6.69 -14.32
CA GLY A 113 5.08 -7.70 -14.92
C GLY A 113 4.66 -9.17 -14.71
N GLY A 114 3.54 -9.43 -14.03
CA GLY A 114 3.02 -10.77 -13.82
C GLY A 114 2.43 -11.40 -15.08
N ALA A 115 2.94 -12.56 -15.50
CA ALA A 115 2.26 -13.37 -16.51
C ALA A 115 0.88 -13.80 -15.96
N ARG A 116 -0.21 -13.43 -16.66
CA ARG A 116 -1.57 -13.82 -16.29
C ARG A 116 -1.70 -15.34 -16.40
N ALA A 117 -2.05 -16.01 -15.30
CA ALA A 117 -2.71 -17.31 -15.42
C ALA A 117 -4.08 -17.10 -16.10
N PRO A 118 -4.48 -17.95 -17.07
CA PRO A 118 -5.76 -17.79 -17.76
C PRO A 118 -6.91 -17.81 -16.77
N ARG A 119 -7.77 -16.79 -16.83
CA ARG A 119 -9.00 -16.71 -16.02
C ARG A 119 -9.90 -17.88 -16.41
N ARG A 120 -9.99 -18.91 -15.55
CA ARG A 120 -11.03 -19.94 -15.69
C ARG A 120 -12.38 -19.27 -15.41
N ARG A 121 -13.12 -18.96 -16.46
CA ARG A 121 -14.55 -18.63 -16.35
C ARG A 121 -15.25 -19.88 -15.81
N ARG A 122 -15.97 -19.73 -14.69
CA ARG A 122 -17.01 -20.68 -14.29
C ARG A 122 -18.32 -20.22 -14.91
#